data_AF-A0A150GYW3-F1
#
_entry.id   AF-A0A150GYW3-F1
#
_cell.length_a   1.000
_cell.length_b   1.000
_cell.length_c   1.000
_cell.angle_alpha   90.00
_cell.angle_beta   90.00
_cell.angle_gamma   90.00
#
_symmetry.space_group_name_H-M   'P 1'
#
loop_
_entity.id
_entity.type
_entity.pdbx_description
1 polymer ?
#
loop_
_entity_poly.entity_id
_entity_poly.type
_entity_poly.pdbx_seq_one_letter_code
_entity_poly.pdbx_strand_id
1 'polypeptide(L)'
;MAASFANTQVSGKTATRQAVASRVAPFRAVTGARRVAGAQTSWLFAGQTVPQRLFAVSGARSVSRAVQTVFAVRDGASLEGRKLRVAVIGGGPSGACAAESLAKGGVETYLIERKLDNCKPCGGAIPICMVEEFDLPLEIIDRKVTKMKMISPSNREVDVGKTLSETEWIGMCRREVFDDFLRKRAQKLGANVLNGLFMRSEQQGENGPFTIYYNSYEDGSKMGTPATIEVDMIIGADGANSRIAKEIDAGEYDYAIAFQERIRIPDDKMKYYENLAEMYVGDDVSPDFYGWVFPKYDHVAVGTGTVVNKTAIKQYQQATRDRAKVKTEGGKIIRVEAHPIPEHPRPRRCKGRVALVGDAAGYVTKCSGEGIYFAAKSGRMCAEAIVEASSNGTKMVGEEAIRNYLDKWDRKYWATYKVLDILQKVFYRSNPAREAFVELCEDSYVQKMTFDSYLYKTVVPGNPLDDVKLLVRTVGSLIRSNALRSADSKSVNVSFGSKANDQRVATV
;
A
#
# COMPACT_ATOMS: atom_id res chain seq x y z
N MET A 1 7.09 43.05 13.30
CA MET A 1 6.33 43.76 14.35
C MET A 1 5.04 42.97 14.54
N ALA A 2 4.94 42.03 15.48
CA ALA A 2 4.81 42.16 16.94
C ALA A 2 3.43 42.67 17.41
N ALA A 3 2.89 41.99 18.44
CA ALA A 3 1.61 42.11 19.18
C ALA A 3 0.46 41.22 18.65
N SER A 4 -0.04 40.14 19.30
CA SER A 4 -0.26 39.71 20.71
C SER A 4 -1.54 40.24 21.38
N PHE A 5 -2.18 39.32 22.14
CA PHE A 5 -3.32 39.38 23.08
C PHE A 5 -4.72 39.11 22.47
N ALA A 6 -5.62 38.28 23.03
CA ALA A 6 -5.79 37.62 24.34
C ALA A 6 -6.51 36.26 24.11
N ASN A 7 -6.24 35.13 24.79
CA ASN A 7 -6.38 34.73 26.20
C ASN A 7 -7.82 34.75 26.77
N THR A 8 -8.45 33.57 26.83
CA THR A 8 -9.59 33.28 27.72
C THR A 8 -9.38 31.90 28.36
N GLN A 9 -9.24 31.89 29.68
CA GLN A 9 -9.18 30.70 30.54
C GLN A 9 -10.57 30.10 30.74
N VAL A 10 -10.67 28.77 30.78
CA VAL A 10 -11.65 28.06 31.63
C VAL A 10 -10.97 26.84 32.27
N SER A 11 -10.92 26.88 33.61
CA SER A 11 -10.88 25.81 34.63
C SER A 11 -11.16 24.38 34.10
N GLY A 12 -10.42 23.32 34.43
CA GLY A 12 -9.82 22.96 35.72
C GLY A 12 -10.56 21.75 36.32
N LYS A 13 -10.09 20.52 36.08
CA LYS A 13 -10.31 19.35 36.94
C LYS A 13 -9.09 18.43 36.90
N THR A 14 -8.41 18.42 38.03
CA THR A 14 -7.23 17.66 38.42
C THR A 14 -7.63 16.19 38.67
N ALA A 15 -6.91 15.24 38.07
CA ALA A 15 -6.95 13.83 38.46
C ALA A 15 -5.53 13.36 38.81
N THR A 16 -5.45 12.80 40.00
CA THR A 16 -4.26 12.60 40.82
C THR A 16 -3.39 11.45 40.31
N ARG A 17 -2.07 11.69 40.22
CA ARG A 17 -1.05 10.66 40.04
C ARG A 17 -0.93 9.81 41.31
N GLN A 18 -0.91 8.49 41.16
CA GLN A 18 -0.30 7.59 42.15
C GLN A 18 0.87 6.86 41.49
N ALA A 19 2.07 7.30 41.85
CA ALA A 19 3.32 6.61 41.61
C ALA A 19 3.61 5.73 42.82
N VAL A 20 3.81 4.43 42.60
CA VAL A 20 4.40 3.54 43.61
C VAL A 20 5.87 3.40 43.28
N ALA A 21 6.70 4.02 44.13
CA ALA A 21 8.13 3.82 44.16
C ALA A 21 8.46 2.70 45.15
N SER A 22 9.24 1.71 44.72
CA SER A 22 10.03 0.87 45.62
C SER A 22 11.50 1.02 45.24
N ARG A 23 12.28 1.56 46.18
CA ARG A 23 13.75 1.55 46.22
C ARG A 23 14.20 0.46 47.18
N VAL A 24 15.32 -0.19 46.85
CA VAL A 24 16.44 -0.70 47.70
C VAL A 24 17.19 -1.71 46.79
N ALA A 25 18.51 -1.79 46.62
CA ALA A 25 19.72 -0.99 46.81
C ALA A 25 20.84 -1.75 46.02
N PRO A 26 21.98 -1.14 45.67
CA PRO A 26 22.98 -1.73 44.78
C PRO A 26 24.05 -2.54 45.53
N PHE A 27 24.56 -3.61 44.90
CA PHE A 27 25.80 -4.27 45.32
C PHE A 27 26.93 -3.83 44.38
N ARG A 28 28.05 -3.41 44.97
CA ARG A 28 29.26 -2.95 44.26
C ARG A 28 30.48 -3.70 44.80
N ALA A 29 31.50 -3.76 43.95
CA ALA A 29 32.91 -4.12 44.19
C ALA A 29 33.24 -5.61 43.95
N VAL A 30 34.38 -6.04 43.39
CA VAL A 30 35.74 -5.47 43.32
C VAL A 30 36.46 -5.97 42.05
N THR A 31 37.45 -5.17 41.64
CA THR A 31 38.53 -5.33 40.65
C THR A 31 39.32 -6.64 40.63
N GLY A 32 39.92 -6.97 39.49
CA GLY A 32 41.03 -7.93 39.41
C GLY A 32 41.65 -8.06 38.02
N ALA A 33 42.60 -7.18 37.69
CA ALA A 33 43.47 -7.31 36.53
C ALA A 33 44.54 -8.39 36.77
N ARG A 34 44.89 -9.17 35.74
CA ARG A 34 46.24 -9.73 35.59
C ARG A 34 46.55 -10.06 34.12
N ARG A 35 47.44 -9.27 33.53
CA ARG A 35 48.32 -9.66 32.42
C ARG A 35 49.34 -10.66 32.95
N VAL A 36 49.66 -11.68 32.16
CA VAL A 36 51.00 -12.27 32.13
C VAL A 36 51.35 -12.53 30.67
N ALA A 37 52.52 -12.02 30.28
CA ALA A 37 53.20 -12.24 29.02
C ALA A 37 54.25 -13.36 29.19
N GLY A 38 54.61 -13.99 28.07
CA GLY A 38 55.80 -14.86 27.90
C GLY A 38 55.76 -15.43 26.48
N ALA A 39 56.38 -14.78 25.50
CA ALA A 39 57.80 -14.86 25.11
C ALA A 39 58.07 -16.05 24.18
N GLN A 40 58.25 -15.76 22.87
CA GLN A 40 59.51 -15.90 22.09
C GLN A 40 59.60 -17.30 21.41
N THR A 41 59.99 -17.47 20.15
CA THR A 41 61.24 -17.02 19.47
C THR A 41 61.14 -17.13 17.93
N SER A 42 61.77 -16.14 17.24
CA SER A 42 62.57 -16.09 15.97
C SER A 42 62.28 -17.05 14.79
N TRP A 43 62.46 -16.67 13.51
CA TRP A 43 63.71 -16.35 12.75
C TRP A 43 63.39 -15.46 11.51
N LEU A 44 64.06 -14.31 11.29
CA LEU A 44 65.15 -13.99 10.30
C LEU A 44 64.84 -14.40 8.84
N PHE A 45 64.86 -13.54 7.79
CA PHE A 45 65.90 -12.65 7.23
C PHE A 45 65.24 -11.58 6.31
N ALA A 46 65.58 -10.28 6.42
CA ALA A 46 66.58 -9.50 5.65
C ALA A 46 66.33 -9.36 4.12
N GLY A 47 66.20 -8.12 3.62
CA GLY A 47 66.29 -7.83 2.18
C GLY A 47 65.77 -6.49 1.66
N GLN A 48 66.56 -5.42 1.86
CA GLN A 48 66.74 -4.22 1.00
C GLN A 48 65.60 -3.22 0.72
N THR A 49 65.96 -1.96 0.98
CA THR A 49 65.31 -0.68 0.66
C THR A 49 65.85 -0.08 -0.64
N VAL A 50 64.98 0.53 -1.48
CA VAL A 50 65.24 1.81 -2.19
C VAL A 50 63.89 2.55 -2.38
N PRO A 51 63.79 3.88 -2.16
CA PRO A 51 62.51 4.58 -2.01
C PRO A 51 62.07 5.30 -3.30
N GLN A 52 60.76 5.52 -3.49
CA GLN A 52 60.29 6.64 -4.31
C GLN A 52 58.84 7.08 -3.99
N ARG A 53 58.77 8.32 -3.49
CA ARG A 53 57.73 9.37 -3.63
C ARG A 53 56.34 9.12 -3.04
N LEU A 54 56.14 9.77 -1.90
CA LEU A 54 54.83 10.21 -1.39
C LEU A 54 54.10 11.06 -2.46
N PHE A 55 52.88 10.65 -2.79
CA PHE A 55 51.78 11.58 -2.97
C PHE A 55 50.75 11.30 -1.88
N ALA A 56 50.67 12.22 -0.91
CA ALA A 56 49.60 12.25 0.07
C ALA A 56 48.31 12.68 -0.64
N VAL A 57 47.37 11.75 -0.81
CA VAL A 57 45.97 12.08 -1.02
C VAL A 57 45.24 11.75 0.26
N SER A 58 44.85 12.82 0.94
CA SER A 58 44.07 12.80 2.17
C SER A 58 42.69 12.18 1.94
N GLY A 59 42.38 11.15 2.72
CA GLY A 59 41.06 10.99 3.33
C GLY A 59 39.90 10.59 2.41
N ALA A 60 39.92 9.37 1.88
CA ALA A 60 38.68 8.64 1.63
C ALA A 60 38.64 7.45 2.59
N ARG A 61 37.84 7.55 3.65
CA ARG A 61 37.48 6.37 4.47
C ARG A 61 36.64 5.45 3.58
N SER A 62 37.31 4.49 2.96
CA SER A 62 36.67 3.30 2.42
C SER A 62 35.96 2.60 3.59
N VAL A 63 34.64 2.71 3.64
CA VAL A 63 33.82 1.88 4.51
C VAL A 63 33.77 0.50 3.86
N SER A 64 34.75 -0.34 4.20
CA SER A 64 34.61 -1.78 4.06
C SER A 64 33.43 -2.18 4.94
N ARG A 65 32.23 -2.27 4.36
CA ARG A 65 31.10 -2.93 5.00
C ARG A 65 31.44 -4.42 5.01
N ALA A 66 31.91 -4.90 6.15
CA ALA A 66 31.98 -6.33 6.41
C ALA A 66 30.57 -6.90 6.18
N VAL A 67 30.39 -7.70 5.13
CA VAL A 67 29.16 -8.45 4.91
C VAL A 67 29.11 -9.46 6.06
N GLN A 68 28.20 -9.25 7.02
CA GLN A 68 28.02 -10.22 8.09
C GLN A 68 27.57 -11.54 7.47
N THR A 69 28.43 -12.55 7.53
CA THR A 69 28.12 -13.86 6.96
C THR A 69 26.94 -14.49 7.71
N VAL A 70 25.92 -14.98 7.01
CA VAL A 70 24.86 -15.81 7.60
C VAL A 70 25.26 -17.28 7.48
N PHE A 71 25.09 -18.04 8.56
CA PHE A 71 25.20 -19.50 8.52
C PHE A 71 23.82 -20.16 8.40
N ALA A 72 23.73 -21.27 7.69
CA ALA A 72 22.53 -22.10 7.63
C ALA A 72 22.19 -22.61 9.04
N VAL A 73 20.97 -22.37 9.49
CA VAL A 73 20.47 -22.87 10.78
C VAL A 73 19.12 -23.55 10.57
N ARG A 74 18.87 -24.63 11.31
CA ARG A 74 17.58 -25.34 11.27
C ARG A 74 16.48 -24.48 11.87
N ASP A 75 15.25 -24.67 11.41
CA ASP A 75 14.08 -23.99 11.97
C ASP A 75 13.96 -24.24 13.48
N GLY A 76 13.60 -23.18 14.22
CA GLY A 76 13.51 -23.18 15.68
C GLY A 76 14.85 -23.08 16.42
N ALA A 77 15.99 -23.24 15.74
CA ALA A 77 17.30 -23.14 16.37
C ALA A 77 17.61 -21.71 16.83
N SER A 78 18.35 -21.62 17.93
CA SER A 78 18.84 -20.35 18.50
C SER A 78 19.82 -19.67 17.54
N LEU A 79 19.67 -18.35 17.37
CA LEU A 79 20.61 -17.49 16.64
C LEU A 79 21.61 -16.89 17.63
N GLU A 80 22.55 -17.70 18.12
CA GLU A 80 23.53 -17.23 19.11
C GLU A 80 24.38 -16.08 18.58
N GLY A 81 24.43 -14.97 19.34
CA GLY A 81 25.25 -13.81 19.02
C GLY A 81 24.73 -12.92 17.88
N ARG A 82 23.57 -13.20 17.28
CA ARG A 82 22.96 -12.35 16.24
C ARG A 82 21.43 -12.35 16.30
N LYS A 83 20.80 -11.50 15.49
CA LYS A 83 19.35 -11.51 15.28
C LYS A 83 18.98 -12.19 13.97
N LEU A 84 17.72 -12.58 13.86
CA LEU A 84 17.10 -12.94 12.59
C LEU A 84 17.21 -11.74 11.65
N ARG A 85 17.63 -11.98 10.41
CA ARG A 85 17.78 -10.97 9.37
C ARG A 85 16.70 -11.12 8.31
N VAL A 86 15.96 -10.06 8.05
CA VAL A 86 14.85 -10.08 7.08
C VAL A 86 15.03 -8.94 6.08
N ALA A 87 15.03 -9.29 4.79
CA ALA A 87 14.92 -8.31 3.72
C ALA A 87 13.44 -8.06 3.41
N VAL A 88 13.03 -6.80 3.42
CA VAL A 88 11.73 -6.34 2.93
C VAL A 88 11.96 -5.61 1.61
N ILE A 89 11.46 -6.18 0.52
CA ILE A 89 11.70 -5.66 -0.84
C ILE A 89 10.50 -4.81 -1.25
N GLY A 90 10.68 -3.49 -1.36
CA GLY A 90 9.64 -2.50 -1.65
C GLY A 90 9.24 -1.69 -0.42
N GLY A 91 9.26 -0.36 -0.53
CA GLY A 91 9.04 0.60 0.56
C GLY A 91 7.70 1.33 0.53
N GLY A 92 6.67 0.75 -0.09
CA GLY A 92 5.29 1.21 0.02
C GLY A 92 4.64 0.85 1.37
N PRO A 93 3.32 1.07 1.56
CA PRO A 93 2.65 0.85 2.83
C PRO A 93 2.83 -0.55 3.42
N SER A 94 2.78 -1.61 2.60
CA SER A 94 3.02 -2.98 3.04
C SER A 94 4.43 -3.20 3.56
N GLY A 95 5.45 -2.81 2.79
CA GLY A 95 6.84 -3.03 3.18
C GLY A 95 7.28 -2.14 4.34
N ALA A 96 6.85 -0.88 4.35
CA ALA A 96 7.16 0.03 5.47
C ALA A 96 6.53 -0.46 6.78
N CYS A 97 5.27 -0.91 6.78
CA CYS A 97 4.63 -1.46 7.98
C CYS A 97 5.21 -2.82 8.40
N ALA A 98 5.61 -3.66 7.44
CA ALA A 98 6.33 -4.90 7.74
C ALA A 98 7.68 -4.59 8.42
N ALA A 99 8.46 -3.67 7.84
CA ALA A 99 9.75 -3.29 8.38
C ALA A 99 9.65 -2.64 9.77
N GLU A 100 8.62 -1.80 9.98
CA GLU A 100 8.30 -1.22 11.27
C GLU A 100 8.07 -2.29 12.35
N SER A 101 7.19 -3.25 12.06
CA SER A 101 6.83 -4.33 13.00
C SER A 101 8.00 -5.28 13.27
N LEU A 102 8.79 -5.64 12.25
CA LEU A 102 9.99 -6.47 12.41
C LEU A 102 11.04 -5.78 13.30
N ALA A 103 11.36 -4.52 13.01
CA ALA A 103 12.35 -3.76 13.76
C ALA A 103 11.91 -3.57 15.23
N LYS A 104 10.64 -3.23 15.45
CA LYS A 104 10.05 -3.15 16.80
C LYS A 104 10.12 -4.49 17.55
N GLY A 105 9.98 -5.61 16.83
CA GLY A 105 10.09 -6.97 17.35
C GLY A 105 11.51 -7.50 17.54
N GLY A 106 12.55 -6.67 17.38
CA GLY A 106 13.94 -7.06 17.60
C GLY A 106 14.57 -7.88 16.47
N VAL A 107 13.96 -7.88 15.28
CA VAL A 107 14.48 -8.49 14.06
C VAL A 107 15.38 -7.48 13.32
N GLU A 108 16.54 -7.92 12.87
CA GLU A 108 17.44 -7.10 12.07
C GLU A 108 16.86 -6.96 10.64
N THR A 109 16.43 -5.75 10.32
CA THR A 109 15.54 -5.52 9.18
C THR A 109 16.20 -4.65 8.12
N TYR A 110 16.08 -5.05 6.86
CA TYR A 110 16.59 -4.33 5.70
C TYR A 110 15.45 -4.02 4.74
N LEU A 111 15.04 -2.75 4.64
CA LEU A 111 14.00 -2.30 3.71
C LEU A 111 14.66 -1.74 2.46
N ILE A 112 14.46 -2.38 1.31
CA ILE A 112 15.07 -1.96 0.03
C ILE A 112 13.99 -1.33 -0.86
N GLU A 113 14.11 -0.03 -1.14
CA GLU A 113 13.19 0.71 -2.03
C GLU A 113 13.95 1.41 -3.15
N ARG A 114 13.51 1.24 -4.40
CA ARG A 114 14.17 1.74 -5.61
C ARG A 114 14.26 3.27 -5.64
N LYS A 115 13.19 3.96 -5.21
CA LYS A 115 13.10 5.43 -5.27
C LYS A 115 12.34 5.95 -4.06
N LEU A 116 13.07 6.43 -3.06
CA LEU A 116 12.48 7.00 -1.85
C LEU A 116 11.68 8.29 -2.11
N ASP A 117 11.95 8.98 -3.22
CA ASP A 117 11.30 10.22 -3.67
C ASP A 117 10.08 10.00 -4.57
N ASN A 118 9.80 8.75 -4.96
CA ASN A 118 8.69 8.43 -5.84
C ASN A 118 7.69 7.49 -5.18
N CYS A 119 6.43 7.64 -5.54
CA CYS A 119 5.35 6.83 -5.01
C CYS A 119 4.51 6.22 -6.12
N LYS A 120 3.80 5.13 -5.81
CA LYS A 120 2.82 4.52 -6.71
C LYS A 120 1.64 5.49 -6.89
N PRO A 121 1.17 5.74 -8.13
CA PRO A 121 -0.06 6.49 -8.40
C PRO A 121 -1.24 5.91 -7.64
N CYS A 122 -2.02 6.75 -6.99
CA CYS A 122 -3.13 6.29 -6.15
C CYS A 122 -4.15 7.40 -5.90
N GLY A 123 -5.42 7.01 -5.82
CA GLY A 123 -6.50 7.86 -5.34
C GLY A 123 -6.37 8.25 -3.85
N GLY A 124 -5.58 7.52 -3.07
CA GLY A 124 -5.11 7.87 -1.72
C GLY A 124 -6.19 7.98 -0.65
N ALA A 125 -7.32 7.30 -0.81
CA ALA A 125 -8.33 7.16 0.24
C ALA A 125 -7.90 6.09 1.25
N ILE A 126 -8.03 6.38 2.54
CA ILE A 126 -7.81 5.44 3.64
C ILE A 126 -8.99 5.45 4.62
N PRO A 127 -9.36 4.29 5.20
CA PRO A 127 -10.42 4.20 6.19
C PRO A 127 -9.95 4.73 7.56
N ILE A 128 -10.88 5.20 8.39
CA ILE A 128 -10.56 5.73 9.73
C ILE A 128 -9.92 4.68 10.64
N CYS A 129 -10.30 3.39 10.55
CA CYS A 129 -9.64 2.33 11.32
C CYS A 129 -8.15 2.24 11.03
N MET A 130 -7.69 2.64 9.84
CA MET A 130 -6.26 2.67 9.53
C MET A 130 -5.55 3.76 10.34
N VAL A 131 -6.19 4.91 10.54
CA VAL A 131 -5.64 6.03 11.29
C VAL A 131 -5.38 5.62 12.74
N GLU A 132 -6.36 4.96 13.35
CA GLU A 132 -6.27 4.46 14.73
C GLU A 132 -5.32 3.27 14.83
N GLU A 133 -5.53 2.23 14.01
CA GLU A 133 -4.76 0.98 14.10
C GLU A 133 -3.26 1.21 13.81
N PHE A 134 -2.93 2.19 12.97
CA PHE A 134 -1.55 2.50 12.61
C PHE A 134 -1.00 3.75 13.29
N ASP A 135 -1.67 4.32 14.29
CA ASP A 135 -1.23 5.52 15.01
C ASP A 135 -0.78 6.64 14.05
N LEU A 136 -1.60 6.90 13.02
CA LEU A 136 -1.27 7.88 11.99
C LEU A 136 -1.57 9.29 12.51
N PRO A 137 -0.60 10.22 12.45
CA PRO A 137 -0.85 11.59 12.86
C PRO A 137 -1.79 12.26 11.86
N LEU A 138 -2.72 13.10 12.33
CA LEU A 138 -3.69 13.75 11.44
C LEU A 138 -3.04 14.71 10.43
N GLU A 139 -1.81 15.16 10.68
CA GLU A 139 -1.05 16.07 9.81
C GLU A 139 -0.67 15.46 8.45
N ILE A 140 -0.62 14.13 8.33
CA ILE A 140 -0.36 13.46 7.04
C ILE A 140 -1.65 13.17 6.26
N ILE A 141 -2.81 13.54 6.81
CA ILE A 141 -4.13 13.43 6.18
C ILE A 141 -4.48 14.78 5.56
N ASP A 142 -4.40 14.88 4.24
CA ASP A 142 -4.62 16.15 3.52
C ASP A 142 -6.08 16.62 3.59
N ARG A 143 -7.05 15.70 3.54
CA ARG A 143 -8.49 16.00 3.60
C ARG A 143 -9.24 14.92 4.38
N LYS A 144 -10.31 15.34 5.06
CA LYS A 144 -11.31 14.46 5.68
C LYS A 144 -12.58 14.51 4.85
N VAL A 145 -12.80 13.46 4.06
CA VAL A 145 -14.00 13.35 3.22
C VAL A 145 -15.14 12.79 4.06
N THR A 146 -16.21 13.57 4.19
CA THR A 146 -17.44 13.19 4.91
C THR A 146 -18.63 13.05 3.97
N LYS A 147 -18.44 13.34 2.68
CA LYS A 147 -19.47 13.23 1.63
C LYS A 147 -18.89 12.51 0.43
N MET A 148 -19.67 11.62 -0.15
CA MET A 148 -19.39 10.99 -1.42
C MET A 148 -20.56 11.21 -2.37
N LYS A 149 -20.30 11.41 -3.65
CA LYS A 149 -21.32 11.39 -4.69
C LYS A 149 -21.14 10.17 -5.56
N MET A 150 -22.19 9.36 -5.65
CA MET A 150 -22.30 8.29 -6.65
C MET A 150 -23.04 8.84 -7.86
N ILE A 151 -22.39 8.87 -9.02
CA ILE A 151 -22.96 9.40 -10.26
C ILE A 151 -23.20 8.25 -11.24
N SER A 152 -24.47 8.06 -11.63
CA SER A 152 -24.93 6.96 -12.49
C SER A 152 -24.68 7.21 -13.99
N PRO A 153 -24.86 6.22 -14.89
CA PRO A 153 -24.70 6.42 -16.33
C PRO A 153 -25.52 7.60 -16.90
N SER A 154 -26.75 7.80 -16.43
CA SER A 154 -27.64 8.91 -16.80
C SER A 154 -27.32 10.25 -16.11
N ASN A 155 -26.20 10.33 -15.38
CA ASN A 155 -25.80 11.47 -14.55
C ASN A 155 -26.73 11.78 -13.37
N ARG A 156 -27.51 10.79 -12.91
CA ARG A 156 -28.17 10.91 -11.61
C ARG A 156 -27.11 10.91 -10.51
N GLU A 157 -27.13 11.94 -9.65
CA GLU A 157 -26.26 12.04 -8.49
C GLU A 157 -26.98 11.59 -7.23
N VAL A 158 -26.33 10.73 -6.44
CA VAL A 158 -26.79 10.32 -5.12
C VAL A 158 -25.74 10.68 -4.09
N ASP A 159 -26.17 11.41 -3.06
CA ASP A 159 -25.32 11.75 -1.92
C ASP A 159 -25.20 10.56 -0.96
N VAL A 160 -23.95 10.20 -0.68
CA VAL A 160 -23.52 9.09 0.15
C VAL A 160 -22.71 9.64 1.31
N GLY A 161 -23.00 9.21 2.54
CA GLY A 161 -22.35 9.70 3.76
C GLY A 161 -23.30 10.33 4.78
N LYS A 162 -24.62 10.35 4.52
CA LYS A 162 -25.62 10.88 5.47
C LYS A 162 -25.74 10.07 6.76
N THR A 163 -25.19 8.86 6.78
CA THR A 163 -25.18 7.97 7.95
C THR A 163 -23.89 8.05 8.75
N LEU A 164 -22.90 8.84 8.29
CA LEU A 164 -21.68 9.06 9.03
C LEU A 164 -21.96 9.91 10.28
N SER A 165 -21.40 9.50 11.41
CA SER A 165 -21.31 10.34 12.59
C SER A 165 -20.35 11.51 12.39
N GLU A 166 -20.42 12.52 13.25
CA GLU A 166 -19.57 13.71 13.18
C GLU A 166 -18.06 13.40 13.29
N THR A 167 -17.72 12.25 13.86
CA THR A 167 -16.34 11.79 14.03
C THR A 167 -15.83 10.90 12.89
N GLU A 168 -16.70 10.46 11.99
CA GLU A 168 -16.37 9.54 10.90
C GLU A 168 -16.05 10.26 9.60
N TRP A 169 -14.98 9.82 8.94
CA TRP A 169 -14.50 10.39 7.69
C TRP A 169 -13.57 9.42 6.97
N ILE A 170 -13.40 9.63 5.66
CA ILE A 170 -12.40 8.96 4.83
C ILE A 170 -11.19 9.88 4.72
N GLY A 171 -10.00 9.37 5.04
CA GLY A 171 -8.76 10.13 4.95
C GLY A 171 -8.25 10.18 3.52
N MET A 172 -7.95 11.37 3.02
CA MET A 172 -7.30 11.54 1.73
C MET A 172 -5.84 11.92 1.92
N CYS A 173 -4.94 11.09 1.41
CA CYS A 173 -3.50 11.25 1.57
C CYS A 173 -2.80 11.39 0.23
N ARG A 174 -1.75 12.22 0.19
CA ARG A 174 -0.68 12.13 -0.81
C ARG A 174 0.26 10.99 -0.46
N ARG A 175 0.49 10.09 -1.42
CA ARG A 175 1.34 8.90 -1.22
C ARG A 175 2.80 9.25 -0.94
N GLU A 176 3.29 10.35 -1.49
CA GLU A 176 4.63 10.86 -1.22
C GLU A 176 4.85 11.21 0.26
N VAL A 177 3.88 11.83 0.93
CA VAL A 177 3.95 12.18 2.37
C VAL A 177 3.69 10.93 3.22
N PHE A 178 2.65 10.18 2.86
CA PHE A 178 2.20 9.01 3.59
C PHE A 178 3.26 7.90 3.64
N ASP A 179 3.81 7.52 2.48
CA ASP A 179 4.79 6.44 2.42
C ASP A 179 6.11 6.85 3.07
N ASP A 180 6.52 8.12 2.94
CA ASP A 180 7.72 8.66 3.59
C ASP A 180 7.59 8.62 5.12
N PHE A 181 6.44 9.02 5.66
CA PHE A 181 6.15 8.91 7.09
C PHE A 181 6.32 7.46 7.59
N LEU A 182 5.71 6.48 6.91
CA LEU A 182 5.79 5.07 7.31
C LEU A 182 7.24 4.55 7.26
N ARG A 183 8.01 4.90 6.22
CA ARG A 183 9.42 4.51 6.11
C ARG A 183 10.28 5.14 7.21
N LYS A 184 10.12 6.43 7.47
CA LYS A 184 10.84 7.13 8.54
C LYS A 184 10.50 6.57 9.92
N ARG A 185 9.25 6.15 10.13
CA ARG A 185 8.85 5.48 11.37
C ARG A 185 9.53 4.12 11.53
N ALA A 186 9.58 3.30 10.48
CA ALA A 186 10.33 2.06 10.48
C ALA A 186 11.82 2.28 10.77
N GLN A 187 12.43 3.29 10.13
CA GLN A 187 13.83 3.67 10.35
C GLN A 187 14.09 4.08 11.81
N LYS A 188 13.20 4.90 12.40
CA LYS A 188 13.30 5.33 13.81
C LYS A 188 13.29 4.16 14.80
N LEU A 189 12.68 3.03 14.42
CA LEU A 189 12.64 1.81 15.22
C LEU A 189 13.80 0.84 14.94
N GLY A 190 14.73 1.20 14.05
CA GLY A 190 15.94 0.42 13.78
C GLY A 190 15.96 -0.33 12.45
N ALA A 191 14.97 -0.15 11.56
CA ALA A 191 15.04 -0.71 10.22
C ALA A 191 16.13 0.00 9.38
N ASN A 192 16.95 -0.79 8.69
CA ASN A 192 17.93 -0.28 7.73
C ASN A 192 17.22 0.02 6.40
N VAL A 193 16.86 1.28 6.17
CA VAL A 193 16.23 1.71 4.91
C VAL A 193 17.32 1.99 3.88
N LEU A 194 17.31 1.22 2.80
CA LEU A 194 18.26 1.27 1.70
C LEU A 194 17.56 1.79 0.45
N ASN A 195 18.10 2.88 -0.11
CA ASN A 195 17.72 3.35 -1.43
C ASN A 195 18.37 2.44 -2.48
N GLY A 196 17.61 1.51 -3.05
CA GLY A 196 18.18 0.51 -3.95
C GLY A 196 17.16 -0.26 -4.78
N LEU A 197 17.56 -0.61 -6.01
CA LEU A 197 16.76 -1.46 -6.89
C LEU A 197 17.10 -2.93 -6.65
N PHE A 198 16.17 -3.69 -6.09
CA PHE A 198 16.27 -5.14 -6.05
C PHE A 198 16.40 -5.75 -7.46
N MET A 199 17.38 -6.63 -7.62
CA MET A 199 17.66 -7.30 -8.89
C MET A 199 17.24 -8.76 -8.85
N ARG A 200 17.73 -9.50 -7.85
CA ARG A 200 17.48 -10.94 -7.66
C ARG A 200 17.89 -11.42 -6.26
N SER A 201 17.43 -12.60 -5.87
CA SER A 201 17.92 -13.33 -4.70
C SER A 201 18.52 -14.70 -5.08
N GLU A 202 19.46 -15.18 -4.28
CA GLU A 202 20.01 -16.54 -4.37
C GLU A 202 20.02 -17.18 -3.00
N GLN A 203 19.46 -18.38 -2.87
CA GLN A 203 19.52 -19.15 -1.64
C GLN A 203 20.73 -20.08 -1.64
N GLN A 204 21.52 -20.06 -0.57
CA GLN A 204 22.68 -20.92 -0.41
C GLN A 204 22.23 -22.32 0.05
N GLY A 205 22.07 -23.25 -0.88
CA GLY A 205 21.51 -24.57 -0.59
C GLY A 205 20.05 -24.49 -0.11
N GLU A 206 19.49 -25.63 0.32
CA GLU A 206 18.05 -25.72 0.63
C GLU A 206 17.66 -24.92 1.89
N ASN A 207 18.55 -24.85 2.88
CA ASN A 207 18.29 -24.24 4.18
C ASN A 207 19.20 -23.07 4.53
N GLY A 208 20.16 -22.71 3.66
CA GLY A 208 21.07 -21.60 3.92
C GLY A 208 20.48 -20.24 3.59
N PRO A 209 21.22 -19.18 3.90
CA PRO A 209 20.76 -17.79 3.74
C PRO A 209 20.47 -17.40 2.30
N PHE A 210 19.78 -16.27 2.16
CA PHE A 210 19.63 -15.59 0.89
C PHE A 210 20.68 -14.51 0.74
N THR A 211 21.38 -14.50 -0.39
CA THR A 211 22.12 -13.33 -0.87
C THR A 211 21.18 -12.50 -1.73
N ILE A 212 20.92 -11.27 -1.29
CA ILE A 212 20.10 -10.28 -2.00
C ILE A 212 21.01 -9.39 -2.84
N TYR A 213 20.77 -9.35 -4.15
CA TYR A 213 21.49 -8.50 -5.08
C TYR A 213 20.63 -7.28 -5.40
N TYR A 214 21.19 -6.08 -5.22
CA TYR A 214 20.51 -4.82 -5.49
C TYR A 214 21.49 -3.77 -6.01
N ASN A 215 20.97 -2.79 -6.75
CA ASN A 215 21.75 -1.60 -7.12
C ASN A 215 21.47 -0.51 -6.10
N SER A 216 22.46 -0.17 -5.28
CA SER A 216 22.38 0.91 -4.28
C SER A 216 22.48 2.28 -4.96
N TYR A 217 21.60 3.20 -4.61
CA TYR A 217 21.65 4.59 -5.07
C TYR A 217 22.13 5.48 -3.94
N GLU A 218 23.27 6.13 -4.15
CA GLU A 218 23.69 7.27 -3.32
C GLU A 218 22.84 8.49 -3.64
N ASP A 219 22.65 9.38 -2.65
CA ASP A 219 21.84 10.58 -2.81
C ASP A 219 22.33 11.43 -3.99
N GLY A 220 21.43 11.72 -4.93
CA GLY A 220 21.71 12.47 -6.14
C GLY A 220 22.34 11.68 -7.29
N SER A 221 22.72 10.41 -7.09
CA SER A 221 23.24 9.57 -8.19
C SER A 221 22.12 9.02 -9.07
N LYS A 222 22.29 9.15 -10.39
CA LYS A 222 21.40 8.50 -11.39
C LYS A 222 21.80 7.05 -11.68
N MET A 223 23.01 6.65 -11.32
CA MET A 223 23.53 5.30 -11.53
C MET A 223 23.64 4.56 -10.20
N GLY A 224 23.08 3.35 -10.14
CA GLY A 224 23.17 2.52 -8.96
C GLY A 224 24.44 1.68 -8.98
N THR A 225 25.07 1.51 -7.81
CA THR A 225 26.25 0.66 -7.63
C THR A 225 25.80 -0.73 -7.19
N PRO A 226 26.25 -1.82 -7.84
CA PRO A 226 25.93 -3.18 -7.40
C PRO A 226 26.35 -3.41 -5.94
N ALA A 227 25.44 -3.96 -5.16
CA ALA A 227 25.64 -4.28 -3.76
C ALA A 227 24.93 -5.60 -3.42
N THR A 228 25.40 -6.24 -2.36
CA THR A 228 24.81 -7.46 -1.83
C THR A 228 24.55 -7.36 -0.35
N ILE A 229 23.59 -8.15 0.13
CA ILE A 229 23.39 -8.37 1.56
C ILE A 229 22.86 -9.78 1.80
N GLU A 230 23.30 -10.40 2.89
CA GLU A 230 22.82 -11.71 3.28
C GLU A 230 21.73 -11.61 4.37
N VAL A 231 20.64 -12.35 4.17
CA VAL A 231 19.48 -12.40 5.07
C VAL A 231 18.96 -13.83 5.26
N ASP A 232 18.19 -14.05 6.32
CA ASP A 232 17.58 -15.34 6.63
C ASP A 232 16.23 -15.52 5.89
N MET A 233 15.50 -14.43 5.67
CA MET A 233 14.16 -14.42 5.07
C MET A 233 13.91 -13.21 4.17
N ILE A 234 12.91 -13.32 3.31
CA ILE A 234 12.48 -12.25 2.40
C ILE A 234 10.97 -12.00 2.54
N ILE A 235 10.58 -10.73 2.66
CA ILE A 235 9.20 -10.27 2.46
C ILE A 235 9.13 -9.48 1.15
N GLY A 236 8.47 -10.04 0.14
CA GLY A 236 8.14 -9.37 -1.12
C GLY A 236 6.98 -8.40 -0.93
N ALA A 237 7.30 -7.11 -0.95
CA ALA A 237 6.37 -5.97 -0.86
C ALA A 237 6.52 -5.03 -2.08
N ASP A 238 7.02 -5.55 -3.20
CA ASP A 238 7.49 -4.83 -4.38
C ASP A 238 6.40 -4.58 -5.44
N GLY A 239 5.15 -4.53 -4.96
CA GLY A 239 4.01 -4.08 -5.74
C GLY A 239 3.50 -5.08 -6.75
N ALA A 240 2.63 -4.61 -7.64
CA ALA A 240 1.92 -5.46 -8.60
C ALA A 240 2.81 -6.06 -9.72
N ASN A 241 4.05 -5.61 -9.84
CA ASN A 241 5.03 -6.17 -10.79
C ASN A 241 6.13 -6.96 -10.06
N SER A 242 5.77 -7.56 -8.92
CA SER A 242 6.70 -8.19 -7.99
C SER A 242 7.68 -9.15 -8.69
N ARG A 243 8.97 -8.90 -8.47
CA ARG A 243 10.07 -9.79 -8.86
C ARG A 243 10.17 -10.97 -7.91
N ILE A 244 9.95 -10.74 -6.61
CA ILE A 244 9.94 -11.81 -5.60
C ILE A 244 8.85 -12.84 -5.90
N ALA A 245 7.65 -12.39 -6.31
CA ALA A 245 6.58 -13.29 -6.72
C ALA A 245 7.00 -14.18 -7.90
N LYS A 246 7.78 -13.66 -8.86
CA LYS A 246 8.30 -14.44 -9.99
C LYS A 246 9.35 -15.46 -9.55
N GLU A 247 10.26 -15.07 -8.63
CA GLU A 247 11.29 -15.99 -8.12
C GLU A 247 10.72 -17.21 -7.41
N ILE A 248 9.59 -17.04 -6.71
CA ILE A 248 8.92 -18.17 -6.02
C ILE A 248 7.86 -18.88 -6.87
N ASP A 249 7.73 -18.51 -8.15
CA ASP A 249 6.68 -19.02 -9.05
C ASP A 249 5.29 -18.86 -8.40
N ALA A 250 4.94 -17.63 -8.04
CA ALA A 250 3.73 -17.34 -7.26
C ALA A 250 2.41 -17.62 -8.01
N GLY A 251 2.48 -17.88 -9.32
CA GLY A 251 1.34 -17.87 -10.24
C GLY A 251 0.89 -16.46 -10.57
N GLU A 252 0.14 -16.30 -11.66
CA GLU A 252 -0.36 -15.00 -12.12
C GLU A 252 -1.66 -14.58 -11.41
N TYR A 253 -2.02 -13.30 -11.55
CA TYR A 253 -3.36 -12.78 -11.26
C TYR A 253 -3.84 -11.87 -12.38
N ASP A 254 -5.15 -11.63 -12.41
CA ASP A 254 -5.74 -10.55 -13.20
C ASP A 254 -5.49 -9.19 -12.54
N TYR A 255 -5.33 -8.17 -13.38
CA TYR A 255 -5.13 -6.80 -12.92
C TYR A 255 -5.87 -5.78 -13.80
N ALA A 256 -6.45 -4.77 -13.15
CA ALA A 256 -6.90 -3.55 -13.79
C ALA A 256 -5.70 -2.64 -14.10
N ILE A 257 -5.75 -1.88 -15.18
CA ILE A 257 -4.90 -0.69 -15.33
C ILE A 257 -5.68 0.50 -14.79
N ALA A 258 -5.19 1.11 -13.72
CA ALA A 258 -5.65 2.41 -13.27
C ALA A 258 -4.86 3.50 -13.98
N PHE A 259 -5.57 4.55 -14.40
CA PHE A 259 -5.02 5.74 -15.04
C PHE A 259 -5.60 6.97 -14.35
N GLN A 260 -4.76 7.93 -14.00
CA GLN A 260 -5.21 9.17 -13.37
C GLN A 260 -4.41 10.39 -13.79
N GLU A 261 -5.07 11.53 -13.70
CA GLU A 261 -4.50 12.85 -13.85
C GLU A 261 -4.60 13.58 -12.51
N ARG A 262 -3.49 14.13 -12.03
CA ARG A 262 -3.52 15.12 -10.95
C ARG A 262 -3.84 16.47 -11.59
N ILE A 263 -4.95 17.08 -11.20
CA ILE A 263 -5.44 18.34 -11.79
C ILE A 263 -5.52 19.39 -10.69
N ARG A 264 -4.64 20.39 -10.76
CA ARG A 264 -4.73 21.58 -9.89
C ARG A 264 -5.85 22.46 -10.41
N ILE A 265 -6.88 22.68 -9.60
CA ILE A 265 -8.06 23.47 -9.94
C ILE A 265 -8.08 24.78 -9.15
N PRO A 266 -8.83 25.81 -9.60
CA PRO A 266 -8.99 27.06 -8.86
C PRO A 266 -9.51 26.88 -7.43
N ASP A 267 -9.19 27.80 -6.52
CA ASP A 267 -9.51 27.70 -5.09
C ASP A 267 -11.02 27.63 -4.81
N ASP A 268 -11.84 28.36 -5.59
CA ASP A 268 -13.30 28.31 -5.50
C ASP A 268 -13.85 26.92 -5.88
N LYS A 269 -13.20 26.23 -6.83
CA LYS A 269 -13.52 24.85 -7.19
C LYS A 269 -12.98 23.86 -6.16
N MET A 270 -11.80 24.09 -5.58
CA MET A 270 -11.30 23.27 -4.47
C MET A 270 -12.21 23.32 -3.24
N LYS A 271 -12.91 24.44 -3.01
CA LYS A 271 -13.91 24.56 -1.93
C LYS A 271 -15.07 23.56 -2.10
N TYR A 272 -15.50 23.28 -3.33
CA TYR A 272 -16.50 22.24 -3.60
C TYR A 272 -16.02 20.84 -3.17
N TYR A 273 -14.72 20.58 -3.32
CA TYR A 273 -14.08 19.32 -2.99
C TYR A 273 -13.43 19.31 -1.58
N GLU A 274 -13.81 20.23 -0.68
CA GLU A 274 -13.22 20.36 0.65
C GLU A 274 -13.38 19.07 1.49
N ASN A 275 -14.56 18.47 1.44
CA ASN A 275 -14.91 17.23 2.14
C ASN A 275 -15.72 16.24 1.27
N LEU A 276 -15.65 16.40 -0.05
CA LEU A 276 -16.43 15.65 -1.03
C LEU A 276 -15.52 14.84 -1.97
N ALA A 277 -15.84 13.57 -2.17
CA ALA A 277 -15.29 12.72 -3.22
C ALA A 277 -16.39 12.29 -4.20
N GLU A 278 -16.04 12.03 -5.46
CA GLU A 278 -17.01 11.61 -6.48
C GLU A 278 -16.59 10.30 -7.12
N MET A 279 -17.57 9.44 -7.39
CA MET A 279 -17.43 8.17 -8.10
C MET A 279 -18.44 8.10 -9.24
N TYR A 280 -17.93 7.90 -10.44
CA TYR A 280 -18.69 7.83 -11.68
C TYR A 280 -18.79 6.39 -12.14
N VAL A 281 -20.00 5.89 -12.36
CA VAL A 281 -20.24 4.59 -12.95
C VAL A 281 -20.92 4.74 -14.30
N GLY A 282 -20.43 4.00 -15.29
CA GLY A 282 -20.92 3.98 -16.65
C GLY A 282 -19.90 3.30 -17.55
N ASP A 283 -20.35 2.60 -18.58
CA ASP A 283 -19.46 1.96 -19.55
C ASP A 283 -18.58 2.96 -20.33
N ASP A 284 -19.04 4.20 -20.44
CA ASP A 284 -18.32 5.35 -20.98
C ASP A 284 -17.07 5.71 -20.14
N VAL A 285 -17.16 5.63 -18.82
CA VAL A 285 -16.05 5.94 -17.90
C VAL A 285 -15.27 4.70 -17.49
N SER A 286 -15.90 3.52 -17.44
CA SER A 286 -15.26 2.23 -17.27
C SER A 286 -16.24 1.04 -17.44
N PRO A 287 -15.91 0.06 -18.31
CA PRO A 287 -16.78 -1.08 -18.59
C PRO A 287 -16.89 -2.09 -17.44
N ASP A 288 -15.99 -2.07 -16.47
CA ASP A 288 -15.85 -3.08 -15.41
C ASP A 288 -15.35 -2.52 -14.06
N PHE A 289 -15.15 -1.20 -13.99
CA PHE A 289 -14.71 -0.44 -12.82
C PHE A 289 -15.46 0.90 -12.78
N TYR A 290 -14.88 1.92 -12.17
CA TYR A 290 -15.47 3.27 -12.04
C TYR A 290 -14.44 4.37 -12.33
N GLY A 291 -14.94 5.55 -12.69
CA GLY A 291 -14.18 6.81 -12.69
C GLY A 291 -14.27 7.51 -11.33
N TRP A 292 -13.30 8.34 -10.97
CA TRP A 292 -13.28 9.05 -9.69
C TRP A 292 -12.77 10.48 -9.81
N VAL A 293 -13.22 11.33 -8.87
CA VAL A 293 -12.61 12.63 -8.57
C VAL A 293 -12.38 12.71 -7.07
N PHE A 294 -11.11 12.57 -6.68
CA PHE A 294 -10.71 12.42 -5.29
C PHE A 294 -9.86 13.62 -4.83
N PRO A 295 -10.27 14.36 -3.79
CA PRO A 295 -9.55 15.54 -3.36
C PRO A 295 -8.22 15.20 -2.69
N LYS A 296 -7.27 16.11 -2.87
CA LYS A 296 -5.98 16.20 -2.19
C LYS A 296 -5.84 17.57 -1.54
N TYR A 297 -4.63 17.92 -1.10
CA TYR A 297 -4.43 19.20 -0.43
C TYR A 297 -4.68 20.40 -1.36
N ASP A 298 -4.12 20.41 -2.59
CA ASP A 298 -4.19 21.52 -3.55
C ASP A 298 -4.68 21.13 -4.96
N HIS A 299 -5.14 19.89 -5.13
CA HIS A 299 -5.56 19.36 -6.42
C HIS A 299 -6.59 18.23 -6.23
N VAL A 300 -7.17 17.78 -7.33
CA VAL A 300 -7.96 16.56 -7.39
C VAL A 300 -7.23 15.51 -8.22
N ALA A 301 -7.39 14.24 -7.85
CA ALA A 301 -7.04 13.11 -8.69
C ALA A 301 -8.29 12.70 -9.48
N VAL A 302 -8.26 12.91 -10.80
CA VAL A 302 -9.31 12.47 -11.72
C VAL A 302 -8.81 11.22 -12.42
N GLY A 303 -9.48 10.09 -12.25
CA GLY A 303 -8.98 8.82 -12.76
C GLY A 303 -10.05 7.81 -13.09
N THR A 304 -9.63 6.72 -13.72
CA THR A 304 -10.45 5.54 -13.99
C THR A 304 -9.59 4.27 -14.02
N GLY A 305 -10.22 3.10 -14.09
CA GLY A 305 -9.55 1.82 -14.25
C GLY A 305 -10.32 0.87 -15.16
N THR A 306 -9.63 -0.16 -15.69
CA THR A 306 -10.30 -1.27 -16.39
C THR A 306 -9.42 -2.52 -16.44
N VAL A 307 -10.03 -3.69 -16.38
CA VAL A 307 -9.41 -5.01 -16.58
C VAL A 307 -9.57 -5.46 -18.03
N VAL A 308 -10.75 -5.28 -18.59
CA VAL A 308 -11.15 -5.89 -19.87
C VAL A 308 -10.71 -5.11 -21.11
N ASN A 309 -10.66 -3.77 -21.06
CA ASN A 309 -10.35 -2.95 -22.23
C ASN A 309 -9.24 -1.92 -21.95
N LYS A 310 -8.05 -2.43 -21.62
CA LYS A 310 -6.88 -1.62 -21.22
C LYS A 310 -6.41 -0.65 -22.30
N THR A 311 -6.64 -0.94 -23.59
CA THR A 311 -6.23 -0.07 -24.70
C THR A 311 -7.09 1.19 -24.80
N ALA A 312 -8.35 1.13 -24.39
CA ALA A 312 -9.27 2.28 -24.35
C ALA A 312 -9.13 3.16 -23.10
N ILE A 313 -8.19 2.87 -22.19
CA ILE A 313 -8.08 3.56 -20.89
C ILE A 313 -8.02 5.10 -20.99
N LYS A 314 -7.41 5.63 -22.05
CA LYS A 314 -7.35 7.08 -22.29
C LYS A 314 -8.70 7.68 -22.68
N GLN A 315 -9.53 6.92 -23.40
CA GLN A 315 -10.89 7.33 -23.78
C GLN A 315 -11.78 7.37 -22.53
N TYR A 316 -11.67 6.35 -21.67
CA TYR A 316 -12.35 6.29 -20.38
C TYR A 316 -11.94 7.42 -19.43
N GLN A 317 -10.63 7.75 -19.39
CA GLN A 317 -10.13 8.90 -18.64
C GLN A 317 -10.72 10.20 -19.16
N GLN A 318 -10.74 10.38 -20.48
CA GLN A 318 -11.32 11.55 -21.14
C GLN A 318 -12.80 11.71 -20.78
N ALA A 319 -13.59 10.63 -20.87
CA ALA A 319 -15.00 10.63 -20.49
C ALA A 319 -15.21 11.02 -19.00
N THR A 320 -14.39 10.47 -18.10
CA THR A 320 -14.44 10.83 -16.67
C THR A 320 -14.17 12.33 -16.47
N ARG A 321 -13.16 12.86 -17.17
CA ARG A 321 -12.83 14.30 -17.11
C ARG A 321 -13.93 15.17 -17.69
N ASP A 322 -14.55 14.76 -18.80
CA ASP A 322 -15.64 15.52 -19.42
C ASP A 322 -16.86 15.58 -18.51
N ARG A 323 -17.17 14.51 -17.78
CA ARG A 323 -18.25 14.48 -16.78
C ARG A 323 -17.96 15.32 -15.53
N ALA A 324 -16.68 15.51 -15.18
CA ALA A 324 -16.26 16.38 -14.09
C ALA A 324 -16.00 17.84 -14.53
N LYS A 325 -16.07 18.14 -15.83
CA LYS A 325 -15.52 19.37 -16.45
C LYS A 325 -15.95 20.67 -15.77
N VAL A 326 -17.25 20.82 -15.45
CA VAL A 326 -17.77 22.05 -14.80
C VAL A 326 -17.16 22.26 -13.42
N LYS A 327 -16.93 21.16 -12.69
CA LYS A 327 -16.39 21.14 -11.33
C LYS A 327 -14.86 21.30 -11.33
N THR A 328 -14.20 20.97 -12.44
CA THR A 328 -12.74 21.09 -12.62
C THR A 328 -12.33 22.16 -13.62
N GLU A 329 -13.22 23.09 -13.97
CA GLU A 329 -12.98 24.14 -14.95
C GLU A 329 -11.81 25.04 -14.54
N GLY A 330 -10.98 25.46 -15.51
CA GLY A 330 -9.73 26.17 -15.24
C GLY A 330 -8.61 25.30 -14.68
N GLY A 331 -8.85 23.99 -14.53
CA GLY A 331 -7.88 23.03 -14.04
C GLY A 331 -6.67 22.84 -14.95
N LYS A 332 -5.49 22.66 -14.34
CA LYS A 332 -4.23 22.34 -15.03
C LYS A 332 -3.76 20.95 -14.64
N ILE A 333 -3.55 20.08 -15.63
CA ILE A 333 -2.97 18.76 -15.41
C ILE A 333 -1.51 18.95 -15.02
N ILE A 334 -1.15 18.52 -13.82
CA ILE A 334 0.22 18.62 -13.28
C ILE A 334 0.97 17.30 -13.35
N ARG A 335 0.25 16.17 -13.47
CA ARG A 335 0.85 14.84 -13.59
C ARG A 335 -0.15 13.87 -14.23
N VAL A 336 0.36 13.00 -15.10
CA VAL A 336 -0.38 11.89 -15.71
C VAL A 336 0.26 10.59 -15.25
N GLU A 337 -0.54 9.64 -14.78
CA GLU A 337 -0.04 8.48 -14.07
C GLU A 337 -0.84 7.23 -14.41
N ALA A 338 -0.18 6.06 -14.44
CA ALA A 338 -0.85 4.78 -14.59
C ALA A 338 -0.17 3.69 -13.75
N HIS A 339 -0.95 2.73 -13.25
CA HIS A 339 -0.41 1.61 -12.50
C HIS A 339 -1.33 0.38 -12.51
N PRO A 340 -0.79 -0.84 -12.57
CA PRO A 340 -1.60 -2.05 -12.41
C PRO A 340 -2.15 -2.20 -10.98
N ILE A 341 -3.40 -2.66 -10.89
CA ILE A 341 -4.09 -2.98 -9.64
C ILE A 341 -4.48 -4.46 -9.70
N PRO A 342 -3.88 -5.34 -8.87
CA PRO A 342 -4.28 -6.74 -8.79
C PRO A 342 -5.76 -6.87 -8.41
N GLU A 343 -6.44 -7.89 -8.87
CA GLU A 343 -7.85 -8.10 -8.53
C GLU A 343 -8.11 -9.31 -7.64
N HIS A 344 -7.12 -10.16 -7.41
CA HIS A 344 -7.29 -11.29 -6.49
C HIS A 344 -5.93 -11.75 -5.96
N PRO A 345 -5.93 -12.47 -4.82
CA PRO A 345 -4.72 -13.07 -4.29
C PRO A 345 -4.07 -14.05 -5.29
N ARG A 346 -2.74 -14.12 -5.27
CA ARG A 346 -1.99 -15.12 -6.05
C ARG A 346 -2.24 -16.54 -5.53
N PRO A 347 -2.16 -17.58 -6.41
CA PRO A 347 -2.24 -18.98 -5.98
C PRO A 347 -1.23 -19.34 -4.90
N ARG A 348 0.00 -18.82 -5.00
CA ARG A 348 1.06 -19.01 -4.01
C ARG A 348 1.51 -17.67 -3.46
N ARG A 349 1.49 -17.54 -2.13
CA ARG A 349 1.83 -16.31 -1.39
C ARG A 349 3.04 -16.47 -0.46
N CYS A 350 3.56 -17.69 -0.34
CA CYS A 350 4.81 -17.99 0.33
C CYS A 350 5.48 -19.20 -0.31
N LYS A 351 6.80 -19.32 -0.13
CA LYS A 351 7.59 -20.50 -0.47
C LYS A 351 8.87 -20.49 0.36
N GLY A 352 9.11 -21.54 1.13
CA GLY A 352 10.21 -21.59 2.09
C GLY A 352 10.16 -20.37 3.01
N ARG A 353 11.26 -19.63 3.07
CA ARG A 353 11.42 -18.41 3.89
C ARG A 353 11.13 -17.11 3.15
N VAL A 354 10.29 -17.18 2.11
CA VAL A 354 9.84 -16.02 1.33
C VAL A 354 8.33 -15.84 1.50
N ALA A 355 7.90 -14.64 1.86
CA ALA A 355 6.49 -14.24 1.99
C ALA A 355 6.14 -13.13 1.01
N LEU A 356 4.89 -13.07 0.54
CA LEU A 356 4.35 -11.95 -0.24
C LEU A 356 3.31 -11.17 0.59
N VAL A 357 3.30 -9.85 0.44
CA VAL A 357 2.35 -8.93 1.10
C VAL A 357 1.86 -7.83 0.14
N GLY A 358 0.74 -7.18 0.49
CA GLY A 358 0.11 -6.15 -0.32
C GLY A 358 -0.15 -6.57 -1.77
N ASP A 359 0.09 -5.66 -2.71
CA ASP A 359 -0.13 -5.91 -4.14
C ASP A 359 0.69 -7.08 -4.69
N ALA A 360 1.87 -7.37 -4.13
CA ALA A 360 2.69 -8.51 -4.55
C ALA A 360 1.95 -9.84 -4.31
N ALA A 361 1.18 -9.90 -3.22
CA ALA A 361 0.31 -11.03 -2.89
C ALA A 361 -1.09 -10.97 -3.52
N GLY A 362 -1.48 -9.83 -4.09
CA GLY A 362 -2.80 -9.61 -4.71
C GLY A 362 -3.90 -9.18 -3.74
N TYR A 363 -3.57 -8.49 -2.64
CA TYR A 363 -4.53 -8.08 -1.61
C TYR A 363 -5.23 -6.74 -1.85
N VAL A 364 -5.53 -6.44 -3.10
CA VAL A 364 -6.43 -5.32 -3.40
C VAL A 364 -7.84 -5.86 -3.50
N THR A 365 -8.81 -5.18 -2.90
CA THR A 365 -10.19 -5.60 -2.98
C THR A 365 -10.83 -5.20 -4.31
N LYS A 366 -11.52 -6.17 -4.92
CA LYS A 366 -12.41 -5.94 -6.07
C LYS A 366 -13.51 -4.94 -5.75
N CYS A 367 -14.17 -4.42 -6.79
CA CYS A 367 -15.22 -3.40 -6.70
C CYS A 367 -14.75 -2.02 -6.23
N SER A 368 -13.96 -1.92 -5.16
CA SER A 368 -13.49 -0.64 -4.58
C SER A 368 -12.07 -0.25 -4.96
N GLY A 369 -11.25 -1.16 -5.52
CA GLY A 369 -9.83 -0.94 -5.81
C GLY A 369 -8.98 -0.55 -4.59
N GLU A 370 -9.47 -0.80 -3.38
CA GLU A 370 -8.80 -0.40 -2.16
C GLU A 370 -7.63 -1.32 -1.86
N GLY A 371 -6.43 -0.72 -1.77
CA GLY A 371 -5.20 -1.47 -1.49
C GLY A 371 -4.40 -0.97 -0.29
N ILE A 372 -4.52 0.29 0.13
CA ILE A 372 -3.60 0.88 1.13
C ILE A 372 -3.73 0.19 2.50
N TYR A 373 -4.95 0.08 3.02
CA TYR A 373 -5.20 -0.60 4.30
C TYR A 373 -4.73 -2.06 4.24
N PHE A 374 -5.16 -2.82 3.23
CA PHE A 374 -4.82 -4.23 3.08
C PHE A 374 -3.32 -4.46 2.87
N ALA A 375 -2.63 -3.56 2.16
CA ALA A 375 -1.18 -3.59 2.03
C ALA A 375 -0.50 -3.40 3.38
N ALA A 376 -0.80 -2.31 4.09
CA ALA A 376 -0.23 -2.05 5.41
C ALA A 376 -0.53 -3.18 6.41
N LYS A 377 -1.77 -3.66 6.42
CA LYS A 377 -2.25 -4.71 7.31
C LYS A 377 -1.59 -6.05 7.05
N SER A 378 -1.47 -6.47 5.78
CA SER A 378 -0.79 -7.73 5.43
C SER A 378 0.70 -7.67 5.78
N GLY A 379 1.36 -6.54 5.53
CA GLY A 379 2.75 -6.30 5.93
C GLY A 379 2.96 -6.46 7.44
N ARG A 380 2.13 -5.77 8.24
CA ARG A 380 2.15 -5.85 9.70
C ARG A 380 1.88 -7.27 10.20
N MET A 381 0.81 -7.93 9.71
CA MET A 381 0.45 -9.29 10.16
C MET A 381 1.53 -10.31 9.83
N CYS A 382 2.16 -10.21 8.65
CA CYS A 382 3.28 -11.08 8.27
C CYS A 382 4.48 -10.88 9.21
N ALA A 383 4.85 -9.63 9.47
CA ALA A 383 5.93 -9.30 10.39
C ALA A 383 5.66 -9.76 11.82
N GLU A 384 4.44 -9.56 12.34
CA GLU A 384 4.03 -10.03 13.67
C GLU A 384 4.15 -11.55 13.81
N ALA A 385 3.72 -12.30 12.79
CA ALA A 385 3.85 -13.76 12.79
C ALA A 385 5.32 -14.22 12.79
N ILE A 386 6.19 -13.53 12.04
CA ILE A 386 7.65 -13.79 12.04
C ILE A 386 8.27 -13.46 13.41
N VAL A 387 7.92 -12.31 14.01
CA VAL A 387 8.42 -11.89 15.32
C VAL A 387 8.01 -12.87 16.42
N GLU A 388 6.74 -13.28 16.43
CA GLU A 388 6.18 -14.25 17.37
C GLU A 388 6.91 -15.59 17.26
N ALA A 389 6.98 -16.17 16.05
CA ALA A 389 7.61 -17.46 15.81
C ALA A 389 9.12 -17.44 16.08
N SER A 390 9.80 -16.32 15.81
CA SER A 390 11.25 -16.18 16.02
C SER A 390 11.65 -15.83 17.45
N SER A 391 10.68 -15.73 18.38
CA SER A 391 10.93 -15.29 19.75
C SER A 391 11.64 -13.93 19.80
N ASN A 392 11.10 -12.93 19.11
CA ASN A 392 11.69 -11.59 18.97
C ASN A 392 13.08 -11.62 18.29
N GLY A 393 13.17 -12.39 17.20
CA GLY A 393 14.35 -12.48 16.34
C GLY A 393 15.52 -13.29 16.93
N THR A 394 15.32 -14.08 17.99
CA THR A 394 16.39 -14.91 18.58
C THR A 394 16.44 -16.34 18.04
N LYS A 395 15.45 -16.74 17.23
CA LYS A 395 15.37 -18.07 16.63
C LYS A 395 15.16 -18.01 15.12
N MET A 396 15.66 -19.02 14.42
CA MET A 396 15.37 -19.23 13.00
C MET A 396 13.91 -19.67 12.81
N VAL A 397 13.27 -19.23 11.73
CA VAL A 397 11.90 -19.65 11.38
C VAL A 397 11.78 -20.00 9.91
N GLY A 398 10.92 -20.98 9.64
CA GLY A 398 10.63 -21.48 8.30
C GLY A 398 9.30 -20.99 7.74
N GLU A 399 8.78 -21.74 6.76
CA GLU A 399 7.53 -21.42 6.05
C GLU A 399 6.31 -21.44 6.99
N GLU A 400 6.31 -22.25 8.05
CA GLU A 400 5.18 -22.37 8.99
C GLU A 400 4.81 -21.03 9.65
N ALA A 401 5.81 -20.23 10.02
CA ALA A 401 5.60 -18.88 10.57
C ALA A 401 4.84 -17.98 9.58
N ILE A 402 5.13 -18.12 8.28
CA ILE A 402 4.47 -17.36 7.22
C ILE A 402 3.05 -17.89 6.99
N ARG A 403 2.84 -19.22 7.03
CA ARG A 403 1.52 -19.84 6.91
C ARG A 403 0.57 -19.39 8.01
N ASN A 404 1.05 -19.24 9.24
CA ASN A 404 0.25 -18.70 10.34
C ASN A 404 -0.32 -17.31 10.02
N TYR A 405 0.44 -16.46 9.34
CA TYR A 405 -0.06 -15.17 8.85
C TYR A 405 -1.12 -15.35 7.76
N LEU A 406 -0.89 -16.23 6.79
CA LEU A 406 -1.83 -16.47 5.69
C LEU A 406 -3.17 -17.02 6.21
N ASP A 407 -3.13 -17.95 7.16
CA ASP A 407 -4.34 -18.52 7.78
C ASP A 407 -5.13 -17.46 8.55
N LYS A 408 -4.43 -16.61 9.33
CA LYS A 408 -5.04 -15.46 10.02
C LYS A 408 -5.65 -14.47 9.02
N TRP A 409 -4.97 -14.19 7.91
CA TRP A 409 -5.42 -13.30 6.86
C TRP A 409 -6.68 -13.82 6.16
N ASP A 410 -6.62 -15.06 5.67
CA ASP A 410 -7.71 -15.67 4.91
C ASP A 410 -8.94 -15.81 5.78
N ARG A 411 -8.80 -16.29 7.03
CA ARG A 411 -9.91 -16.38 7.97
C ARG A 411 -10.59 -15.02 8.20
N LYS A 412 -9.79 -13.95 8.27
CA LYS A 412 -10.30 -12.61 8.57
C LYS A 412 -10.98 -11.94 7.37
N TYR A 413 -10.40 -12.07 6.17
CA TYR A 413 -10.80 -11.23 5.03
C TYR A 413 -11.45 -12.00 3.88
N TRP A 414 -11.40 -13.33 3.85
CA TRP A 414 -11.97 -14.13 2.75
C TRP A 414 -13.41 -13.76 2.41
N ALA A 415 -14.27 -13.63 3.43
CA ALA A 415 -15.67 -13.25 3.24
C ALA A 415 -15.80 -11.88 2.56
N THR A 416 -15.02 -10.89 2.99
CA THR A 416 -14.96 -9.55 2.38
C THR A 416 -14.59 -9.63 0.89
N TYR A 417 -13.54 -10.37 0.54
CA TYR A 417 -13.14 -10.55 -0.87
C TYR A 417 -14.24 -11.20 -1.71
N LYS A 418 -14.94 -12.21 -1.16
CA LYS A 418 -16.01 -12.90 -1.87
C LYS A 418 -17.23 -12.02 -2.10
N VAL A 419 -17.66 -11.27 -1.09
CA VAL A 419 -18.78 -10.33 -1.23
C VAL A 419 -18.47 -9.28 -2.29
N LEU A 420 -17.27 -8.68 -2.25
CA LEU A 420 -16.87 -7.65 -3.21
C LEU A 420 -16.72 -8.18 -4.65
N ASP A 421 -16.24 -9.41 -4.84
CA ASP A 421 -16.20 -10.07 -6.16
C ASP A 421 -17.62 -10.29 -6.72
N ILE A 422 -18.57 -10.70 -5.89
CA ILE A 422 -19.98 -10.85 -6.29
C ILE A 422 -20.57 -9.50 -6.66
N LEU A 423 -20.37 -8.46 -5.84
CA LEU A 423 -20.88 -7.12 -6.12
C LEU A 423 -20.35 -6.56 -7.44
N GLN A 424 -19.05 -6.70 -7.72
CA GLN A 424 -18.47 -6.29 -9.00
C GLN A 424 -19.14 -7.04 -10.16
N LYS A 425 -19.26 -8.37 -10.05
CA LYS A 425 -19.89 -9.21 -11.07
C LYS A 425 -21.37 -8.91 -11.27
N VAL A 426 -22.10 -8.39 -10.29
CA VAL A 426 -23.52 -8.06 -10.46
C VAL A 426 -23.69 -6.68 -11.05
N PHE A 427 -23.07 -5.67 -10.45
CA PHE A 427 -23.40 -4.27 -10.72
C PHE A 427 -22.60 -3.65 -11.87
N TYR A 428 -21.41 -4.15 -12.18
CA TYR A 428 -20.55 -3.58 -13.23
C TYR A 428 -20.74 -4.24 -14.61
N ARG A 429 -21.77 -5.08 -14.79
CA ARG A 429 -22.03 -5.78 -16.05
C ARG A 429 -22.68 -4.91 -17.13
N SER A 430 -23.47 -3.91 -16.75
CA SER A 430 -24.23 -3.09 -17.69
C SER A 430 -24.66 -1.76 -17.07
N ASN A 431 -24.98 -0.76 -17.90
CA ASN A 431 -25.49 0.51 -17.41
C ASN A 431 -26.78 0.38 -16.58
N PRO A 432 -27.79 -0.43 -16.95
CA PRO A 432 -28.95 -0.68 -16.09
C PRO A 432 -28.59 -1.23 -14.70
N ALA A 433 -27.59 -2.12 -14.61
CA ALA A 433 -27.13 -2.62 -13.32
C ALA A 433 -26.41 -1.53 -12.51
N ARG A 434 -25.66 -0.64 -13.16
CA ARG A 434 -25.02 0.53 -12.53
C ARG A 434 -26.04 1.57 -12.07
N GLU A 435 -27.11 1.79 -12.82
CA GLU A 435 -28.23 2.63 -12.38
C GLU A 435 -28.86 2.07 -11.10
N ALA A 436 -29.14 0.76 -11.10
CA ALA A 436 -29.66 0.08 -9.92
C ALA A 436 -28.70 0.17 -8.73
N PHE A 437 -27.39 0.06 -8.96
CA PHE A 437 -26.38 0.24 -7.92
C PHE A 437 -26.43 1.65 -7.30
N VAL A 438 -26.49 2.69 -8.13
CA VAL A 438 -26.58 4.08 -7.64
C VAL A 438 -27.91 4.34 -6.92
N GLU A 439 -29.02 3.77 -7.40
CA GLU A 439 -30.31 3.80 -6.69
C GLU A 439 -30.19 3.15 -5.29
N LEU A 440 -29.54 1.99 -5.18
CA LEU A 440 -29.33 1.33 -3.90
C LEU A 440 -28.45 2.15 -2.95
N CYS A 441 -27.46 2.88 -3.47
CA CYS A 441 -26.63 3.77 -2.66
C CYS A 441 -27.41 4.93 -2.01
N GLU A 442 -28.64 5.21 -2.43
CA GLU A 442 -29.47 6.24 -1.79
C GLU A 442 -30.10 5.74 -0.47
N ASP A 443 -30.26 4.43 -0.32
CA ASP A 443 -30.88 3.84 0.85
C ASP A 443 -29.98 3.97 2.09
N SER A 444 -30.55 4.47 3.19
CA SER A 444 -29.79 4.73 4.42
C SER A 444 -29.23 3.45 5.05
N TYR A 445 -29.93 2.31 4.95
CA TYR A 445 -29.41 1.03 5.47
C TYR A 445 -28.22 0.58 4.64
N VAL A 446 -28.30 0.67 3.31
CA VAL A 446 -27.17 0.35 2.41
C VAL A 446 -25.97 1.23 2.70
N GLN A 447 -26.17 2.55 2.86
CA GLN A 447 -25.08 3.46 3.21
C GLN A 447 -24.44 3.08 4.54
N LYS A 448 -25.25 2.84 5.58
CA LYS A 448 -24.74 2.44 6.89
C LYS A 448 -23.90 1.17 6.82
N MET A 449 -24.44 0.10 6.22
CA MET A 449 -23.72 -1.16 6.09
C MET A 449 -22.43 -1.02 5.27
N THR A 450 -22.45 -0.21 4.20
CA THR A 450 -21.28 0.04 3.35
C THR A 450 -20.20 0.80 4.12
N PHE A 451 -20.56 1.88 4.82
CA PHE A 451 -19.60 2.66 5.59
C PHE A 451 -19.10 1.95 6.82
N ASP A 452 -19.94 1.25 7.58
CA ASP A 452 -19.46 0.48 8.74
C ASP A 452 -18.45 -0.58 8.28
N SER A 453 -18.77 -1.28 7.18
CA SER A 453 -17.85 -2.27 6.61
C SER A 453 -16.58 -1.65 6.04
N TYR A 454 -16.67 -0.47 5.42
CA TYR A 454 -15.52 0.22 4.84
C TYR A 454 -14.63 0.88 5.90
N LEU A 455 -15.20 1.62 6.84
CA LEU A 455 -14.48 2.41 7.84
C LEU A 455 -13.80 1.55 8.89
N TYR A 456 -14.41 0.41 9.24
CA TYR A 456 -13.91 -0.48 10.31
C TYR A 456 -13.38 -1.83 9.81
N LYS A 457 -13.56 -2.15 8.52
CA LYS A 457 -13.08 -3.39 7.88
C LYS A 457 -13.57 -4.66 8.57
N THR A 458 -14.75 -4.58 9.17
CA THR A 458 -15.50 -5.69 9.74
C THR A 458 -16.73 -5.92 8.89
N VAL A 459 -17.04 -7.19 8.58
CA VAL A 459 -18.36 -7.49 7.99
C VAL A 459 -19.36 -7.36 9.13
N VAL A 460 -20.12 -6.27 9.13
CA VAL A 460 -21.18 -6.09 10.12
C VAL A 460 -22.25 -7.15 9.87
N PRO A 461 -22.63 -7.97 10.86
CA PRO A 461 -23.77 -8.86 10.72
C PRO A 461 -25.02 -8.00 10.49
N GLY A 462 -25.62 -8.15 9.31
CA GLY A 462 -26.84 -7.44 8.95
C GLY A 462 -28.03 -7.87 9.80
N ASN A 463 -29.09 -7.08 9.75
CA ASN A 463 -30.39 -7.51 10.26
C ASN A 463 -31.05 -8.40 9.18
N PRO A 464 -31.37 -9.69 9.46
CA PRO A 464 -31.91 -10.60 8.46
C PRO A 464 -33.14 -10.07 7.71
N LEU A 465 -34.00 -9.29 8.38
CA LEU A 465 -35.18 -8.69 7.75
C LEU A 465 -34.80 -7.57 6.77
N ASP A 466 -33.81 -6.76 7.11
CA ASP A 466 -33.37 -5.65 6.27
C ASP A 466 -32.49 -6.15 5.12
N ASP A 467 -31.76 -7.25 5.30
CA ASP A 467 -31.03 -7.94 4.23
C ASP A 467 -31.99 -8.57 3.20
N VAL A 468 -33.10 -9.18 3.66
CA VAL A 468 -34.16 -9.68 2.75
C VAL A 468 -34.83 -8.52 2.01
N LYS A 469 -35.14 -7.41 2.68
CA LYS A 469 -35.67 -6.20 2.01
C LYS A 469 -34.69 -5.66 0.99
N LEU A 470 -33.39 -5.62 1.31
CA LEU A 470 -32.34 -5.17 0.41
C LEU A 470 -32.24 -6.08 -0.82
N LEU A 471 -32.31 -7.41 -0.64
CA LEU A 471 -32.35 -8.37 -1.73
C LEU A 471 -33.56 -8.13 -2.65
N VAL A 472 -34.76 -8.01 -2.08
CA VAL A 472 -36.00 -7.76 -2.83
C VAL A 472 -35.93 -6.43 -3.59
N ARG A 473 -35.42 -5.37 -2.96
CA ARG A 473 -35.23 -4.06 -3.61
C ARG A 473 -34.17 -4.11 -4.71
N THR A 474 -33.07 -4.82 -4.49
CA THR A 474 -32.02 -5.02 -5.50
C THR A 474 -32.58 -5.73 -6.72
N VAL A 475 -33.32 -6.83 -6.51
CA VAL A 475 -34.02 -7.56 -7.59
C VAL A 475 -35.04 -6.65 -8.27
N GLY A 476 -35.85 -5.91 -7.52
CA GLY A 476 -36.83 -4.98 -8.06
C GLY A 476 -36.22 -3.85 -8.89
N SER A 477 -35.11 -3.26 -8.42
CA SER A 477 -34.37 -2.22 -9.15
C SER A 477 -33.73 -2.78 -10.42
N LEU A 478 -33.10 -3.96 -10.36
CA LEU A 478 -32.57 -4.65 -11.54
C LEU A 478 -33.68 -4.96 -12.57
N ILE A 479 -34.86 -5.39 -12.13
CA ILE A 479 -36.02 -5.62 -13.00
C ILE A 479 -36.49 -4.31 -13.63
N ARG A 480 -36.65 -3.23 -12.85
CA ARG A 480 -37.06 -1.91 -13.36
C ARG A 480 -36.07 -1.36 -14.38
N SER A 481 -34.78 -1.38 -14.06
CA SER A 481 -33.73 -0.90 -14.95
C SER A 481 -33.63 -1.73 -16.24
N ASN A 482 -33.85 -3.04 -16.17
CA ASN A 482 -33.94 -3.89 -17.37
C ASN A 482 -35.24 -3.69 -18.17
N ALA A 483 -36.35 -3.36 -17.52
CA ALA A 483 -37.60 -3.02 -18.20
C ALA A 483 -37.47 -1.68 -18.95
N LEU A 484 -36.81 -0.68 -18.35
CA LEU A 484 -36.46 0.58 -19.03
C LEU A 484 -35.59 0.33 -20.27
N ARG A 485 -34.65 -0.62 -20.22
CA ARG A 485 -33.88 -1.07 -21.41
C ARG A 485 -34.78 -1.57 -22.55
N SER A 486 -35.85 -2.30 -22.23
CA SER A 486 -36.79 -2.81 -23.25
C SER A 486 -37.68 -1.72 -23.85
N ALA A 487 -37.96 -0.66 -23.08
CA ALA A 487 -38.70 0.51 -23.55
C ALA A 487 -37.81 1.43 -24.42
N ASP A 488 -36.59 1.74 -23.98
CA ASP A 488 -35.64 2.57 -24.74
C ASP A 488 -35.07 1.86 -25.98
N SER A 489 -35.02 0.52 -26.00
CA SER A 489 -34.68 -0.21 -27.25
C SER A 489 -35.69 -0.03 -28.38
N LYS A 490 -36.88 0.55 -28.11
CA LYS A 490 -37.83 0.98 -29.13
C LYS A 490 -37.62 2.43 -29.57
N SER A 491 -36.72 3.16 -28.93
CA SER A 491 -36.38 4.55 -29.26
C SER A 491 -34.91 4.80 -28.93
N VAL A 492 -34.02 4.40 -29.85
CA VAL A 492 -32.70 4.98 -30.17
C VAL A 492 -31.82 3.87 -30.78
N ASN A 493 -31.73 3.88 -32.12
CA ASN A 493 -30.64 3.23 -32.84
C ASN A 493 -29.45 4.20 -32.84
N VAL A 494 -28.46 4.00 -31.98
CA VAL A 494 -27.14 4.62 -32.18
C VAL A 494 -26.39 3.78 -33.20
N SER A 495 -26.43 4.22 -34.46
CA SER A 495 -25.56 3.74 -35.52
C SER A 495 -24.23 4.48 -35.44
N PHE A 496 -23.14 3.77 -35.13
CA PHE A 496 -21.80 4.28 -35.40
C PHE A 496 -21.52 4.14 -36.90
N GLY A 497 -21.56 5.26 -37.60
CA GLY A 497 -21.29 5.33 -39.04
C GLY A 497 -19.86 4.93 -39.37
N SER A 498 -19.70 3.74 -39.96
CA SER A 498 -18.57 3.45 -40.83
C SER A 498 -18.81 4.17 -42.16
N LYS A 499 -18.06 5.24 -42.44
CA LYS A 499 -17.90 5.74 -43.80
C LYS A 499 -16.46 5.47 -44.27
N ALA A 500 -16.44 4.67 -45.32
CA ALA A 500 -15.34 4.25 -46.16
C ALA A 500 -14.23 5.30 -46.39
N ASN A 501 -12.99 4.81 -46.42
CA ASN A 501 -11.97 5.36 -47.29
C ASN A 501 -11.36 4.19 -48.08
N ASP A 502 -12.03 3.84 -49.17
CA ASP A 502 -11.56 2.86 -50.15
C ASP A 502 -11.18 3.66 -51.41
N GLN A 503 -9.95 4.19 -51.39
CA GLN A 503 -9.34 4.76 -52.58
C GLN A 503 -8.43 3.72 -53.24
N ARG A 504 -8.94 3.25 -54.37
CA ARG A 504 -8.28 2.51 -55.45
C ARG A 504 -6.80 2.88 -55.61
N VAL A 505 -5.94 1.88 -55.58
CA VAL A 505 -4.69 1.88 -56.36
C VAL A 505 -4.73 0.63 -57.23
N ALA A 506 -4.89 0.86 -58.53
CA ALA A 506 -4.74 -0.14 -59.57
C ALA A 506 -3.25 -0.40 -59.80
N THR A 507 -2.95 -1.66 -60.11
CA THR A 507 -1.69 -2.23 -60.58
C THR A 507 -1.11 -1.47 -61.78
N VAL A 508 0.17 -1.09 -61.72
CA VAL A 508 1.31 -1.53 -62.57
C VAL A 508 2.59 -1.32 -61.77
#